data_AF-A0A179UKZ5-F1
#
_entry.id   AF-A0A179UKZ5-F1
#
_cell.length_a   1.000
_cell.length_b   1.000
_cell.length_c   1.000
_cell.angle_alpha   90.00
_cell.angle_beta   90.00
_cell.angle_gamma   90.00
#
_symmetry.space_group_name_H-M   'P 1'
#
loop_
_entity.id
_entity.type
_entity.pdbx_description
1 polymer ?
#
loop_
_entity_poly.entity_id
_entity_poly.type
_entity_poly.pdbx_seq_one_letter_code
_entity_poly.pdbx_strand_id
1 'polypeptide(L)'
;MKVSTLALLALINVVVGKWSKKTPKDGEAGWDECAVTLRCQNDWECAQTWSCFDMALFHDPTNYCACGYTMNPYQCWCWTPRNGK
;
A
#
# COMPACT_ATOMS: atom_id res chain seq x y z
N MET A 1 19.81 32.39 21.20
CA MET A 1 19.12 31.98 19.95
C MET A 1 18.14 30.86 20.29
N LYS A 2 16.83 31.10 20.16
CA LYS A 2 15.79 30.07 20.41
C LYS A 2 15.57 29.33 19.11
N VAL A 3 16.06 28.10 19.03
CA VAL A 3 15.78 27.20 17.89
C VAL A 3 14.34 26.74 18.04
N SER A 4 13.48 27.20 17.14
CA SER A 4 12.04 26.92 17.13
C SER A 4 11.81 25.41 17.01
N THR A 5 11.39 24.79 18.10
CA THR A 5 11.05 23.36 18.25
C THR A 5 9.91 22.86 17.36
N LEU A 6 9.27 23.76 16.60
CA LEU A 6 8.11 23.43 15.75
C LEU A 6 8.48 22.70 14.45
N ALA A 7 9.73 22.78 13.99
CA ALA A 7 10.12 22.18 12.71
C ALA A 7 10.30 20.65 12.75
N LEU A 8 10.56 20.05 13.92
CA LEU A 8 10.80 18.60 14.01
C LEU A 8 9.53 17.73 13.94
N LEU A 9 8.36 18.29 14.27
CA LEU A 9 7.11 17.52 14.34
C LEU A 9 6.50 17.23 12.96
N ALA A 10 6.88 17.97 11.91
CA ALA A 10 6.35 17.77 10.57
C ALA A 10 6.89 16.51 9.87
N LEU A 11 8.08 16.03 10.24
CA LEU A 11 8.70 14.87 9.61
C LEU A 11 8.15 13.52 10.12
N ILE A 12 7.51 13.49 11.28
CA ILE A 12 7.00 12.25 11.90
C ILE A 12 5.72 11.77 11.20
N ASN A 13 4.89 12.69 10.68
CA ASN A 13 3.58 12.33 10.12
C ASN A 13 3.63 11.65 8.75
N VAL A 14 4.75 11.70 8.02
CA VAL A 14 4.81 11.20 6.64
C VAL A 14 4.97 9.67 6.58
N VAL A 15 5.49 9.03 7.63
CA VAL A 15 5.79 7.59 7.61
C VAL A 15 4.59 6.73 8.05
N VAL A 16 3.64 7.31 8.80
CA VAL A 16 2.51 6.55 9.39
C VAL A 16 1.44 6.17 8.35
N GLY A 17 1.26 6.99 7.30
CA GLY A 17 0.21 6.76 6.30
C GLY A 17 0.36 5.46 5.50
N LYS A 18 1.60 4.98 5.33
CA LYS A 18 1.94 3.85 4.45
C LYS A 18 1.63 2.47 5.04
N TRP A 19 1.35 2.41 6.35
CA TRP A 19 1.08 1.16 7.10
C TRP A 19 -0.39 1.00 7.50
N SER A 20 -1.30 1.82 6.92
CA SER A 20 -2.73 1.83 7.28
C SER A 20 -3.54 0.65 6.75
N LYS A 21 -2.90 -0.28 6.02
CA LYS A 21 -3.58 -1.39 5.36
C LYS A 21 -3.83 -2.55 6.31
N LYS A 22 -4.91 -3.29 6.06
CA LYS A 22 -5.23 -4.48 6.84
C LYS A 22 -4.17 -5.54 6.54
N THR A 23 -3.58 -6.09 7.59
CA THR A 23 -2.68 -7.23 7.50
C THR A 23 -3.50 -8.51 7.66
N PRO A 24 -3.55 -9.39 6.65
CA PRO A 24 -4.19 -10.71 6.73
C PRO A 24 -3.53 -11.60 7.79
N LYS A 25 -4.15 -12.73 8.12
CA LYS A 25 -3.53 -13.69 9.05
C LYS A 25 -2.27 -14.30 8.42
N ASP A 26 -1.30 -14.65 9.24
CA ASP A 26 -0.08 -15.32 8.79
C ASP A 26 -0.43 -16.57 7.97
N GLY A 27 0.11 -16.66 6.76
CA GLY A 27 -0.16 -17.79 5.85
C GLY A 27 -1.31 -17.59 4.87
N GLU A 28 -2.18 -16.60 5.07
CA GLU A 28 -3.37 -16.36 4.24
C GLU A 28 -3.04 -15.71 2.89
N ALA A 29 -2.11 -14.76 2.91
CA ALA A 29 -1.82 -13.91 1.76
C ALA A 29 -0.33 -13.55 1.63
N GLY A 30 0.05 -13.10 0.43
CA GLY A 30 1.34 -12.53 0.11
C GLY A 30 1.19 -11.15 -0.53
N TRP A 31 2.27 -10.38 -0.61
CA TRP A 31 2.27 -9.14 -1.40
C TRP A 31 2.64 -9.45 -2.83
N ASP A 32 1.75 -9.13 -3.77
CA ASP A 32 2.02 -9.21 -5.21
C ASP A 32 1.77 -7.87 -5.90
N GLU A 33 2.44 -7.67 -7.03
CA GLU A 33 2.16 -6.56 -7.94
C GLU A 33 0.86 -6.85 -8.70
N CYS A 34 -0.16 -6.02 -8.49
CA CYS A 34 -1.43 -6.20 -9.21
C CYS A 34 -1.39 -5.73 -10.67
N ALA A 35 -0.44 -4.86 -11.02
CA ALA A 35 -0.28 -4.36 -12.39
C ALA A 35 1.15 -3.84 -12.62
N VAL A 36 2.00 -4.68 -13.22
CA VAL A 36 3.44 -4.41 -13.44
C VAL A 36 3.71 -3.09 -14.17
N THR A 37 2.81 -2.66 -15.06
CA THR A 37 2.94 -1.41 -15.83
C THR A 37 2.27 -0.21 -15.16
N LEU A 38 1.46 -0.43 -14.12
CA LEU A 38 0.76 0.65 -13.43
C LEU A 38 1.72 1.33 -12.45
N ARG A 39 1.96 2.62 -12.69
CA ARG A 39 2.62 3.48 -11.71
C ARG A 39 1.58 4.18 -10.86
N CYS A 40 1.89 4.35 -9.58
CA CYS A 40 1.02 5.04 -8.63
C CYS A 40 1.76 6.19 -7.92
N GLN A 41 1.01 7.21 -7.54
CA GLN A 41 1.48 8.26 -6.62
C GLN A 41 0.89 8.13 -5.21
N ASN A 42 -0.24 7.45 -5.10
CA ASN A 42 -1.00 7.28 -3.86
C ASN A 42 -1.82 5.98 -3.91
N ASP A 43 -2.34 5.56 -2.76
CA ASP A 43 -3.11 4.32 -2.64
C ASP A 43 -4.45 4.35 -3.39
N TRP A 44 -5.02 5.53 -3.62
CA TRP A 44 -6.31 5.69 -4.28
C TRP A 44 -6.27 5.27 -5.75
N GLU A 45 -5.15 5.52 -6.43
CA GLU A 45 -4.92 5.03 -7.80
C GLU A 45 -4.92 3.50 -7.87
N CYS A 46 -4.33 2.83 -6.87
CA CYS A 46 -4.38 1.37 -6.76
C CYS A 46 -5.82 0.88 -6.49
N ALA A 47 -6.57 1.57 -5.63
CA ALA A 47 -7.94 1.21 -5.28
C ALA A 47 -8.93 1.29 -6.45
N GLN A 48 -8.67 2.18 -7.42
CA GLN A 48 -9.49 2.33 -8.62
C GLN A 48 -9.10 1.41 -9.78
N THR A 49 -7.97 0.69 -9.67
CA THR A 49 -7.50 -0.15 -10.76
C THR A 49 -8.15 -1.53 -10.72
N TRP A 50 -8.81 -1.91 -11.81
CA TRP A 50 -9.52 -3.18 -11.91
C TRP A 50 -8.63 -4.41 -11.64
N SER A 51 -7.41 -4.46 -12.18
CA SER A 51 -6.49 -5.58 -11.93
C SER A 51 -6.12 -5.71 -10.44
N CYS A 52 -6.07 -4.59 -9.72
CA CYS A 52 -5.83 -4.59 -8.28
C CYS A 52 -7.07 -5.02 -7.50
N PHE A 53 -8.27 -4.67 -7.97
CA PHE A 53 -9.52 -5.18 -7.41
C PHE A 53 -9.63 -6.70 -7.54
N ASP A 54 -9.32 -7.25 -8.72
CA ASP A 54 -9.44 -8.69 -9.02
C ASP A 54 -8.49 -9.54 -8.17
N MET A 55 -7.27 -9.04 -7.93
CA MET A 55 -6.24 -9.78 -7.20
C MET A 55 -6.28 -9.55 -5.68
N ALA A 56 -6.77 -8.39 -5.23
CA ALA A 56 -6.80 -8.05 -3.82
C ALA A 56 -7.59 -9.08 -3.01
N LEU A 57 -7.09 -9.38 -1.81
CA LEU A 57 -7.78 -10.21 -0.85
C LEU A 57 -9.19 -9.66 -0.61
N PHE A 58 -10.20 -10.54 -0.72
CA PHE A 58 -11.63 -10.21 -0.64
C PHE A 58 -12.15 -9.21 -1.68
N HIS A 59 -11.40 -8.98 -2.77
CA HIS A 59 -11.69 -7.94 -3.76
C HIS A 59 -11.82 -6.53 -3.12
N ASP A 60 -10.99 -6.24 -2.12
CA ASP A 60 -11.04 -4.97 -1.39
C ASP A 60 -9.69 -4.23 -1.49
N PRO A 61 -9.41 -3.60 -2.65
CA PRO A 61 -8.13 -2.96 -2.88
C PRO A 61 -7.93 -1.71 -2.01
N THR A 62 -9.01 -1.10 -1.51
CA THR A 62 -8.94 0.04 -0.58
C THR A 62 -8.24 -0.35 0.72
N ASN A 63 -8.55 -1.52 1.27
CA ASN A 63 -7.98 -1.99 2.53
C ASN A 63 -6.72 -2.86 2.35
N TYR A 64 -6.55 -3.49 1.19
CA TYR A 64 -5.52 -4.50 0.97
C TYR A 64 -4.47 -4.14 -0.08
N CYS A 65 -4.59 -3.01 -0.79
CA CYS A 65 -3.57 -2.52 -1.70
C CYS A 65 -2.94 -1.20 -1.23
N ALA A 66 -1.64 -1.04 -1.48
CA ALA A 66 -0.87 0.16 -1.19
C ALA A 66 0.08 0.52 -2.33
N CYS A 67 0.29 1.81 -2.49
CA CYS A 67 1.30 2.34 -3.37
C CYS A 67 2.68 2.28 -2.68
N GLY A 68 3.63 1.69 -3.39
CA GLY A 68 5.03 1.70 -2.99
C GLY A 68 5.36 0.89 -1.74
N TYR A 69 4.58 -0.13 -1.41
CA TYR A 69 4.72 -0.89 -0.16
C TYR A 69 6.09 -1.60 -0.03
N THR A 70 6.65 -2.10 -1.14
CA THR A 70 7.99 -2.72 -1.17
C THR A 70 9.05 -1.82 -1.83
N MET A 71 10.10 -2.41 -2.40
CA MET A 71 11.28 -1.75 -2.97
C MET A 71 10.99 -0.70 -4.06
N ASN A 72 9.87 -0.78 -4.78
CA ASN A 72 9.51 0.21 -5.80
C ASN A 72 8.45 1.19 -5.26
N PRO A 73 8.80 2.46 -5.00
CA PRO A 73 7.90 3.42 -4.35
C PRO A 73 6.72 3.87 -5.23
N TYR A 74 6.73 3.55 -6.53
CA TYR A 74 5.70 3.95 -7.48
C TYR A 74 4.91 2.75 -8.02
N GLN A 75 4.96 1.61 -7.36
CA GLN A 75 4.31 0.38 -7.81
C GLN A 75 3.12 0.05 -6.90
N CYS A 76 1.99 -0.36 -7.47
CA CYS A 76 0.87 -0.88 -6.67
C CYS A 76 1.14 -2.31 -6.23
N TRP A 77 1.00 -2.55 -4.94
CA TRP A 77 1.11 -3.85 -4.30
C TRP A 77 -0.21 -4.16 -3.61
N CYS A 78 -0.63 -5.42 -3.64
CA CYS A 78 -1.83 -5.89 -2.96
C CYS A 78 -1.53 -7.14 -2.16
N TRP A 79 -2.21 -7.31 -1.03
CA TRP A 79 -2.35 -8.62 -0.43
C TRP A 79 -3.18 -9.50 -1.37
N THR A 80 -2.61 -10.61 -1.80
CA THR A 80 -3.24 -11.61 -2.67
C THR A 80 -3.33 -12.95 -1.94
N PRO A 81 -4.38 -13.77 -2.16
CA PRO A 81 -4.46 -15.10 -1.58
C PRO A 81 -3.24 -15.95 -1.97
N ARG A 82 -2.54 -16.55 -1.00
CA ARG A 82 -1.33 -17.37 -1.29
C ARG A 82 -1.61 -18.60 -2.16
N ASN A 83 -2.85 -19.06 -2.17
CA ASN A 83 -3.30 -20.20 -2.97
C ASN A 83 -4.09 -19.69 -4.16
N GLY A 84 -3.43 -19.07 -5.14
CA GLY A 84 -4.03 -18.67 -6.41
C GLY A 84 -4.48 -19.85 -7.29
N LYS A 85 -5.35 -20.71 -6.76
CA LYS A 85 -6.39 -21.53 -7.40
C LYS A 85 -7.52 -21.78 -6.40
#